data_AF-A0A061QRJ6-F1
#
_entry.id   AF-A0A061QRJ6-F1
#
_cell.length_a   1.000
_cell.length_b   1.000
_cell.length_c   1.000
_cell.angle_alpha   90.00
_cell.angle_beta   90.00
_cell.angle_gamma   90.00
#
_symmetry.space_group_name_H-M   'P 1'
#
loop_
_entity.id
_entity.type
_entity.pdbx_description
1 polymer ?
#
loop_
_entity_poly.entity_id
_entity_poly.type
_entity_poly.pdbx_seq_one_letter_code
_entity_poly.pdbx_strand_id
1 'polypeptide(L)'
;MLNLTALENTNAAKSFALALSRISSRLIPSTIATALSGGPDSTALALLTAWWCHRHWGRLPFDERPWSLTVDHGLRGESATEASEARDFAEGIGFRSKVLRCSW
;
A
#
# COMPACT_ATOMS: atom_id res chain seq x y z
N MET A 1 9.65 -8.97 -9.07
CA MET A 1 8.23 -8.81 -8.66
C MET A 1 8.04 -9.64 -7.40
N LEU A 2 7.65 -9.02 -6.28
CA LEU A 2 7.43 -9.73 -5.01
C LEU A 2 6.29 -10.74 -5.17
N ASN A 3 6.50 -11.98 -4.72
CA ASN A 3 5.47 -13.01 -4.79
C ASN A 3 4.44 -12.81 -3.67
N LEU A 4 3.42 -11.98 -3.92
CA LEU A 4 2.36 -11.69 -2.95
C LEU A 4 1.60 -12.94 -2.49
N THR A 5 1.60 -14.02 -3.27
CA THR A 5 0.96 -15.29 -2.88
C THR A 5 1.62 -15.93 -1.65
N ALA A 6 2.87 -15.57 -1.33
CA ALA A 6 3.53 -16.02 -0.11
C ALA A 6 2.83 -15.54 1.17
N LEU A 7 2.04 -14.47 1.10
CA LEU A 7 1.30 -13.93 2.25
C LEU A 7 -0.01 -14.68 2.54
N GLU A 8 -0.58 -15.40 1.55
CA GLU A 8 -1.94 -15.96 1.57
C GLU A 8 -2.25 -16.78 2.84
N ASN A 9 -1.28 -17.55 3.33
CA ASN A 9 -1.48 -18.47 4.45
C ASN A 9 -1.00 -17.92 5.81
N THR A 10 -0.51 -16.68 5.86
CA THR A 10 0.00 -16.07 7.10
C THR A 10 -1.14 -15.64 8.04
N ASN A 11 -0.88 -15.62 9.35
CA ASN A 11 -1.82 -15.08 10.33
C ASN A 11 -2.07 -13.58 10.14
N ALA A 12 -1.08 -12.85 9.62
CA ALA A 12 -1.19 -11.42 9.32
C ALA A 12 -2.22 -11.17 8.20
N ALA A 13 -2.13 -11.90 7.09
CA ALA A 13 -3.06 -11.79 5.97
C ALA A 13 -4.51 -12.13 6.37
N LYS A 14 -4.69 -13.22 7.13
CA LYS A 14 -6.02 -13.61 7.65
C LYS A 14 -6.61 -12.56 8.58
N SER A 15 -5.81 -12.05 9.52
CA SER A 15 -6.24 -11.01 10.47
C SER A 15 -6.59 -9.71 9.75
N PHE A 16 -5.79 -9.32 8.76
CA PHE A 16 -6.02 -8.13 7.95
C PHE A 16 -7.32 -8.22 7.14
N ALA A 17 -7.54 -9.33 6.43
CA ALA A 17 -8.76 -9.56 5.66
C ALA A 17 -10.01 -9.57 6.57
N LEU A 18 -9.93 -10.20 7.74
CA LEU A 18 -11.01 -10.19 8.73
C LEU A 18 -11.30 -8.78 9.23
N ALA A 19 -10.27 -7.99 9.55
CA ALA A 19 -10.44 -6.61 9.99
C ALA A 19 -11.13 -5.75 8.91
N LEU A 20 -10.69 -5.83 7.65
CA LEU A 20 -11.33 -5.11 6.54
C LEU A 20 -12.78 -5.52 6.33
N SER A 21 -13.11 -6.82 6.45
CA SER A 21 -14.49 -7.32 6.30
C SER A 21 -15.44 -6.81 7.39
N ARG A 22 -14.92 -6.41 8.55
CA ARG A 22 -15.71 -5.84 9.66
C ARG A 22 -15.95 -4.35 9.50
N ILE A 23 -15.04 -3.64 8.84
CA ILE A 23 -15.09 -2.18 8.68
C ILE A 23 -15.86 -1.80 7.40
N SER A 24 -15.62 -2.51 6.29
CA SER A 24 -16.35 -2.27 5.05
C SER A 24 -17.69 -2.98 5.07
N SER A 25 -18.80 -2.24 4.90
CA SER A 25 -20.16 -2.79 4.84
C SER A 25 -20.35 -3.68 3.61
N ARG A 26 -19.94 -4.95 3.68
CA ARG A 26 -20.10 -6.04 2.69
C ARG A 26 -19.65 -5.79 1.24
N LEU A 27 -19.30 -4.56 0.86
CA LEU A 27 -18.83 -4.20 -0.47
C LEU A 27 -17.29 -4.15 -0.47
N ILE A 28 -16.70 -4.80 -1.45
CA ILE A 28 -15.28 -4.62 -1.78
C ILE A 28 -15.16 -3.19 -2.35
N PRO A 29 -14.39 -2.27 -1.75
CA PRO A 29 -14.23 -0.93 -2.29
C PRO A 29 -13.66 -1.00 -3.70
N SER A 30 -14.05 -0.04 -4.55
CA SER A 30 -13.49 0.11 -5.91
C SER A 30 -12.15 0.87 -5.91
N THR A 31 -11.76 1.46 -4.77
CA THR A 31 -10.50 2.16 -4.61
C THR A 31 -10.03 2.09 -3.17
N ILE A 32 -8.73 1.84 -2.99
CA ILE A 32 -8.03 1.89 -1.70
C ILE A 32 -6.78 2.75 -1.88
N ALA A 33 -6.45 3.53 -0.86
CA ALA A 33 -5.19 4.23 -0.74
C ALA A 33 -4.50 3.83 0.57
N THR A 34 -3.19 3.57 0.51
CA THR A 34 -2.36 3.25 1.68
C THR A 34 -1.34 4.36 1.89
N ALA A 35 -1.33 4.94 3.08
CA ALA A 35 -0.24 5.82 3.49
C ALA A 35 1.04 4.97 3.72
N LEU A 36 2.12 5.31 3.02
CA LEU A 36 3.38 4.58 3.11
C LEU A 36 4.51 5.56 3.43
N SER A 37 5.13 5.41 4.61
CA SER A 37 6.28 6.22 5.02
C SER A 37 7.62 5.56 4.70
N GLY A 38 7.63 4.27 4.37
CA GLY A 38 8.84 3.46 4.21
C GLY A 38 9.25 2.73 5.50
N GLY A 39 8.70 3.11 6.65
CA GLY A 39 8.91 2.40 7.92
C GLY A 39 8.29 0.99 7.92
N PRO A 40 8.77 0.08 8.79
CA PRO A 40 8.42 -1.34 8.78
C PRO A 40 6.92 -1.60 8.87
N ASP A 41 6.20 -0.87 9.72
CA ASP A 41 4.76 -1.04 9.91
C ASP A 41 3.97 -0.64 8.65
N SER A 42 4.28 0.53 8.08
CA SER A 42 3.63 1.02 6.86
C SER A 42 3.93 0.14 5.65
N THR A 43 5.14 -0.41 5.59
CA THR A 43 5.57 -1.36 4.57
C THR A 43 4.84 -2.70 4.70
N ALA A 44 4.68 -3.23 5.92
CA ALA A 44 3.89 -4.42 6.17
C ALA A 44 2.41 -4.21 5.79
N LEU A 45 1.83 -3.06 6.15
CA LEU A 45 0.47 -2.69 5.77
C LEU A 45 0.30 -2.57 4.24
N ALA A 46 1.26 -1.98 3.54
CA ALA A 46 1.25 -1.87 2.08
C ALA A 46 1.30 -3.24 1.41
N LEU A 47 2.17 -4.15 1.88
CA LEU A 47 2.24 -5.54 1.39
C LEU A 47 0.92 -6.30 1.59
N LEU A 48 0.33 -6.21 2.80
CA LEU A 48 -0.95 -6.81 3.11
C LEU A 48 -2.09 -6.22 2.26
N THR A 49 -2.07 -4.91 2.02
CA THR A 49 -3.04 -4.23 1.17
C THR A 49 -2.90 -4.66 -0.29
N ALA A 50 -1.68 -4.71 -0.84
CA ALA A 50 -1.42 -5.19 -2.19
C ALA A 50 -1.88 -6.64 -2.37
N TRP A 51 -1.56 -7.52 -1.42
CA TRP A 51 -2.06 -8.90 -1.42
C TRP A 51 -3.59 -8.96 -1.41
N TRP A 52 -4.24 -8.21 -0.51
CA TRP A 52 -5.70 -8.20 -0.38
C TRP A 52 -6.37 -7.70 -1.66
N CYS A 53 -5.86 -6.61 -2.24
CA CYS A 53 -6.35 -6.07 -3.50
C CYS A 53 -6.17 -7.06 -4.64
N HIS A 54 -5.01 -7.71 -4.73
CA HIS A 54 -4.76 -8.73 -5.75
C HIS A 54 -5.73 -9.92 -5.61
N ARG A 55 -6.00 -10.37 -4.38
CA ARG A 55 -6.94 -11.46 -4.10
C ARG A 55 -8.38 -11.12 -4.48
N HIS A 56 -8.82 -9.89 -4.23
CA HIS A 56 -10.22 -9.48 -4.40
C HIS A 56 -10.55 -8.82 -5.75
N TRP A 57 -9.59 -8.13 -6.35
CA TRP A 57 -9.75 -7.46 -7.64
C TRP A 57 -9.03 -8.20 -8.79
N GLY A 58 -8.18 -9.17 -8.47
CA GLY A 58 -7.37 -9.88 -9.46
C GLY A 58 -6.19 -9.06 -9.96
N ARG A 59 -5.82 -9.26 -11.24
CA ARG A 59 -4.76 -8.50 -11.90
C ARG A 59 -5.37 -7.29 -12.60
N LEU A 60 -5.11 -6.11 -12.06
CA LEU A 60 -5.66 -4.86 -12.57
C LEU A 60 -4.73 -4.14 -13.57
N PRO A 61 -5.31 -3.43 -14.56
CA PRO A 61 -4.65 -2.34 -15.28
C PRO A 61 -4.02 -1.32 -14.32
N PHE A 62 -2.98 -0.60 -14.77
CA PHE A 62 -2.23 0.31 -13.89
C PHE A 62 -3.11 1.40 -13.26
N ASP A 63 -4.01 1.97 -14.05
CA ASP A 63 -4.97 3.00 -13.70
C ASP A 63 -6.06 2.53 -12.73
N GLU A 64 -6.20 1.22 -12.50
CA GLU A 64 -7.16 0.65 -11.56
C GLU A 64 -6.50 0.13 -10.26
N ARG A 65 -5.15 0.08 -10.19
CA ARG A 65 -4.39 -0.40 -9.02
C ARG A 65 -4.66 0.40 -7.75
N PRO A 66 -4.43 -0.14 -6.54
CA PRO A 66 -4.52 0.65 -5.31
C PRO A 66 -3.49 1.80 -5.31
N TRP A 67 -3.81 2.90 -4.61
CA TRP A 67 -2.91 4.04 -4.41
C TRP A 67 -1.95 3.81 -3.24
N SER A 68 -0.69 4.19 -3.41
CA SER A 68 0.22 4.48 -2.30
C SER A 68 0.45 5.99 -2.24
N LEU A 69 0.28 6.56 -1.06
CA LEU A 69 0.50 7.99 -0.82
C LEU A 69 1.61 8.15 0.21
N THR A 70 2.64 8.90 -0.16
CA THR A 70 3.77 9.21 0.71
C THR A 70 3.86 10.72 0.90
N VAL A 71 4.08 11.18 2.13
CA VAL A 71 4.20 12.60 2.44
C VAL A 71 5.65 12.93 2.72
N ASP A 72 6.28 13.70 1.83
CA ASP A 72 7.55 14.38 2.09
C ASP A 72 7.28 15.59 2.99
N HIS A 73 7.61 15.44 4.27
CA HIS A 73 7.39 16.44 5.31
C HIS A 73 8.44 17.56 5.30
N GLY A 74 9.59 17.37 4.64
CA GLY A 74 10.65 18.37 4.53
C GLY A 74 11.32 18.78 5.86
N LEU A 75 11.13 18.02 6.95
CA LEU A 75 11.68 18.35 8.28
C LEU A 75 13.19 18.06 8.39
N ARG A 76 13.73 17.24 7.47
CA ARG A 76 15.14 16.87 7.38
C ARG A 76 15.54 16.75 5.91
N GLY A 77 16.84 16.87 5.62
CA GLY A 77 17.37 16.87 4.25
C GLY A 77 17.10 15.57 3.50
N GLU A 78 17.02 14.45 4.21
CA GLU A 78 16.85 13.12 3.65
C GLU A 78 15.36 12.74 3.41
N SER A 79 14.42 13.59 3.84
CA SER A 79 12.97 13.34 3.74
C SER A 79 12.51 13.07 2.31
N ALA A 80 13.03 13.84 1.35
CA ALA A 80 12.70 13.68 -0.06
C ALA A 80 13.20 12.35 -0.63
N THR A 81 14.40 11.91 -0.23
CA THR A 81 14.99 10.64 -0.67
C THR A 81 14.17 9.46 -0.15
N GLU A 82 13.86 9.43 1.15
CA GLU A 82 13.05 8.36 1.73
C GLU A 82 11.63 8.32 1.15
N ALA A 83 11.05 9.49 0.85
CA ALA A 83 9.76 9.55 0.18
C ALA A 83 9.81 8.95 -1.24
N SER A 84 10.91 9.16 -1.97
CA SER A 84 11.14 8.53 -3.27
C SER A 84 11.33 7.01 -3.17
N GLU A 85 12.11 6.55 -2.19
CA GLU A 85 12.33 5.11 -1.96
C GLU A 85 11.03 4.38 -1.60
N ALA A 86 10.18 4.99 -0.77
CA ALA A 86 8.85 4.47 -0.46
C ALA A 86 7.96 4.37 -1.71
N ARG A 87 7.99 5.39 -2.58
CA ARG A 87 7.27 5.37 -3.87
C ARG A 87 7.73 4.22 -4.75
N ASP A 88 9.04 4.04 -4.92
CA ASP A 88 9.64 3.02 -5.78
C ASP A 88 9.30 1.62 -5.26
N PHE A 89 9.37 1.42 -3.94
CA PHE A 89 8.94 0.19 -3.30
C PHE A 89 7.45 -0.11 -3.56
N ALA A 90 6.57 0.88 -3.39
CA ALA A 90 5.14 0.71 -3.62
C ALA A 90 4.81 0.35 -5.08
N GLU A 91 5.46 1.00 -6.05
CA GLU A 91 5.29 0.68 -7.47
C GLU A 91 5.77 -0.76 -7.76
N GLY A 92 6.87 -1.18 -7.15
CA GLY A 92 7.41 -2.53 -7.26
C GLY A 92 6.51 -3.65 -6.73
N ILE A 93 5.58 -3.34 -5.81
CA ILE A 93 4.60 -4.29 -5.28
C ILE A 93 3.19 -4.12 -5.86
N GLY A 94 3.02 -3.25 -6.86
CA GLY A 94 1.79 -3.17 -7.65
C GLY A 94 0.83 -2.03 -7.27
N PHE A 95 1.31 -0.99 -6.60
CA PHE A 95 0.54 0.25 -6.43
C PHE A 95 0.77 1.22 -7.61
N ARG A 96 -0.17 2.15 -7.78
CA ARG A 96 0.10 3.47 -8.35
C ARG A 96 0.49 4.39 -7.20
N SER A 97 1.56 5.17 -7.33
CA SER A 97 2.15 5.88 -6.19
C SER A 97 2.24 7.39 -6.41
N LYS A 98 2.08 8.17 -5.33
CA LYS A 98 2.24 9.62 -5.37
C LYS A 98 2.96 10.11 -4.11
N VAL A 99 4.01 10.90 -4.32
CA VAL A 99 4.64 11.70 -3.26
C VAL A 99 3.95 13.06 -3.20
N LEU A 100 3.45 13.41 -2.03
CA LEU A 100 2.88 14.71 -1.70
C LEU A 100 3.92 15.50 -0.92
N ARG A 101 4.06 16.79 -1.21
CA ARG A 101 5.00 17.65 -0.50
C ARG A 101 4.26 18.74 0.26
N CYS A 102 4.73 18.96 1.46
CA CYS A 102 4.25 19.98 2.35
C CYS A 102 4.85 21.35 2.04
N SER A 103 4.06 22.42 2.20
CA SER A 103 4.36 23.77 1.70
C SER A 103 4.56 24.83 2.78
N TRP A 104 4.75 24.42 4.03
CA TRP A 104 4.89 25.32 5.17
C TRP A 104 6.30 25.91 5.30
#